data_AF-A0A137QEX1-F1
#
_entry.id   AF-A0A137QEX1-F1
#
_cell.length_a   1.000
_cell.length_b   1.000
_cell.length_c   1.000
_cell.angle_alpha   90.00
_cell.angle_beta   90.00
_cell.angle_gamma   90.00
#
_symmetry.space_group_name_H-M   'P 1'
#
loop_
_entity.id
_entity.type
_entity.pdbx_description
1 polymer ?
#
loop_
_entity_poly.entity_id
_entity_poly.type
_entity_poly.pdbx_seq_one_letter_code
_entity_poly.pdbx_strand_id
1 'polypeptide(L)' 'MIQGEEQYKVEGIVNHCLHSEGLQYLVKWRGYGHQENEWIHEEELTRFADELIQEYLASHAVQQKSHLTPD' A
#
# COMPACT_ATOMS: atom_id res chain seq x y z
N MET A 1 -10.15 16.08 14.04
CA MET A 1 -10.51 14.81 14.72
C MET A 1 -9.99 13.72 13.81
N ILE A 2 -8.89 13.08 14.17
CA ILE A 2 -8.38 11.92 13.42
C ILE A 2 -8.73 10.74 14.32
N GLN A 3 -9.78 10.03 13.93
CA GLN A 3 -10.35 8.93 14.70
C GLN A 3 -9.45 7.71 14.54
N GLY A 4 -8.95 7.18 15.66
CA GLY A 4 -8.70 5.74 15.80
C GLY A 4 -7.50 5.18 15.06
N GLU A 5 -6.30 5.71 15.33
CA GLU A 5 -5.04 5.03 15.00
C GLU A 5 -4.81 3.79 15.90
N GLU A 6 -5.75 2.86 15.90
CA GLU A 6 -5.45 1.46 16.23
C GLU A 6 -5.20 0.73 14.92
N GLN A 7 -4.26 1.28 14.13
CA GLN A 7 -3.72 0.65 12.94
C GLN A 7 -3.07 -0.66 13.42
N TYR A 8 -3.79 -1.77 13.25
CA TYR A 8 -3.24 -3.13 13.32
C TYR A 8 -1.83 -3.10 12.74
N LYS A 9 -0.82 -3.56 13.48
CA LYS A 9 0.65 -3.39 13.28
C LYS A 9 1.16 -3.48 11.83
N VAL A 10 0.67 -2.68 10.91
CA VAL A 10 0.99 -2.61 9.50
C VAL A 10 1.75 -1.30 9.38
N GLU A 11 3.02 -1.41 9.04
CA GLU A 11 3.88 -0.26 8.77
C GLU A 11 3.42 0.48 7.50
N GLY A 12 2.84 -0.25 6.55
CA GLY A 12 2.26 0.30 5.33
C GLY A 12 2.44 -0.63 4.13
N ILE A 13 2.02 -0.13 2.98
CA ILE A 13 2.24 -0.79 1.69
C ILE A 13 3.65 -0.47 1.22
N VAL A 14 4.48 -1.50 1.10
CA VAL A 14 5.86 -1.35 0.61
C VAL A 14 5.90 -1.37 -0.91
N ASN A 15 5.02 -2.16 -1.52
CA ASN A 15 5.03 -2.34 -2.97
C ASN A 15 3.65 -2.76 -3.49
N HIS A 16 3.43 -2.57 -4.77
CA HIS A 16 2.29 -3.13 -5.48
C HIS A 16 2.80 -3.79 -6.76
N CYS A 17 2.23 -4.93 -7.12
CA CYS A 17 2.58 -5.64 -8.33
C CYS A 17 1.31 -6.06 -9.03
N LEU A 18 1.21 -5.72 -10.31
CA LEU A 18 0.10 -6.13 -11.15
C LEU A 18 0.49 -7.43 -11.85
N HIS A 19 -0.09 -8.53 -11.40
CA HIS A 19 0.10 -9.84 -12.00
C HIS A 19 -1.05 -10.17 -12.96
N SER A 20 -0.88 -11.22 -13.76
CA SER A 20 -1.93 -11.75 -14.65
C SER A 20 -3.22 -12.11 -13.90
N GLU A 21 -3.11 -12.43 -12.61
CA GLU A 21 -4.21 -12.81 -11.73
C GLU A 21 -4.85 -11.60 -10.99
N GLY A 22 -4.28 -10.40 -11.12
CA GLY A 22 -4.78 -9.18 -10.50
C GLY A 22 -3.70 -8.36 -9.79
N LEU A 23 -4.13 -7.23 -9.21
CA LEU A 23 -3.26 -6.34 -8.45
C LEU A 23 -3.08 -6.88 -7.01
N GLN A 24 -1.82 -7.00 -6.61
CA GLN A 24 -1.43 -7.43 -5.27
C GLN A 24 -0.56 -6.35 -4.63
N TYR A 25 -0.69 -6.20 -3.32
CA TYR A 25 0.02 -5.24 -2.52
C TYR A 25 0.85 -5.95 -1.46
N LEU A 26 2.10 -5.55 -1.33
CA LEU A 26 3.01 -6.05 -0.32
C LEU A 26 2.83 -5.23 0.96
N VAL A 27 2.20 -5.84 1.94
CA VAL A 27 1.97 -5.26 3.25
C VAL A 27 3.18 -5.53 4.13
N LYS A 28 3.70 -4.51 4.81
CA LYS A 28 4.76 -4.68 5.81
C LYS A 28 4.19 -4.52 7.21
N TRP A 29 4.57 -5.43 8.09
CA TRP A 29 4.15 -5.39 9.49
C TRP A 29 5.18 -4.67 10.36
N ARG A 30 4.70 -3.79 11.23
CA ARG A 30 5.52 -3.00 12.16
C ARG A 30 6.10 -3.90 13.25
N GLY A 31 7.43 -3.89 13.38
CA GLY A 31 8.15 -4.70 14.37
C GLY A 31 8.49 -6.11 13.90
N TYR A 32 8.09 -6.47 12.69
CA TYR A 32 8.44 -7.70 12.02
C TYR A 32 9.39 -7.42 10.86
N GLY A 33 10.24 -8.39 10.52
CA GLY A 33 11.24 -8.22 9.46
C GLY A 33 10.59 -8.20 8.08
N HIS A 34 11.32 -7.76 7.06
CA HIS A 34 10.87 -7.81 5.65
C HIS A 34 10.47 -9.22 5.17
N GLN A 35 10.85 -10.25 5.90
CA GLN A 35 10.51 -11.65 5.64
C GLN A 35 9.05 -11.99 6.01
N GLU A 36 8.42 -11.20 6.88
CA GLU A 36 7.01 -11.37 7.23
C GLU A 36 6.10 -10.48 6.37
N ASN A 37 6.65 -9.78 5.38
CA ASN A 37 5.83 -9.03 4.45
C ASN A 37 5.01 -10.01 3.60
N GLU A 38 3.70 -9.79 3.54
CA GLU A 38 2.77 -10.65 2.81
C GLU A 38 2.17 -9.91 1.62
N TRP A 39 2.02 -10.65 0.52
CA TRP A 39 1.32 -10.17 -0.67
C TRP A 39 -0.17 -10.44 -0.49
N ILE A 40 -0.94 -9.36 -0.41
CA ILE A 40 -2.39 -9.41 -0.24
C ILE A 40 -3.03 -8.83 -1.51
N HIS A 41 -4.08 -9.48 -2.00
CA HIS A 41 -4.85 -8.99 -3.14
C HIS A 41 -5.50 -7.63 -2.83
N GLU A 42 -5.64 -6.78 -3.84
CA GLU A 42 -6.33 -5.49 -3.70
C GLU A 42 -7.67 -5.62 -2.97
N GLU A 43 -8.53 -6.56 -3.36
CA GLU A 43 -9.85 -6.73 -2.74
C GLU A 43 -9.76 -7.07 -1.25
N GLU A 44 -8.83 -7.94 -0.87
CA GLU A 44 -8.66 -8.36 0.52
C GLU A 44 -8.04 -7.23 1.34
N LEU A 45 -7.01 -6.58 0.80
CA LEU A 45 -6.37 -5.46 1.46
C LEU A 45 -7.33 -4.28 1.60
N THR A 46 -8.18 -4.01 0.61
CA THR A 46 -9.19 -2.95 0.66
C THR A 46 -10.20 -3.23 1.77
N ARG A 47 -10.53 -4.49 2.05
CA ARG A 47 -11.43 -4.83 3.17
C ARG A 47 -10.82 -4.58 4.54
N PHE A 48 -9.51 -4.75 4.69
CA PHE A 48 -8.83 -4.62 5.98
C PHE A 48 -8.11 -3.29 6.18
N ALA A 49 -7.75 -2.60 5.10
CA ALA A 49 -6.83 -1.47 5.06
C ALA A 49 -7.09 -0.53 3.85
N ASP A 50 -8.36 -0.25 3.55
CA ASP A 50 -8.78 0.70 2.48
C ASP A 50 -8.06 2.06 2.62
N GLU A 51 -7.99 2.62 3.82
CA GLU A 51 -7.37 3.93 4.05
C GLU A 51 -5.88 3.94 3.69
N LEU A 52 -5.14 2.86 3.98
CA LEU A 52 -3.73 2.73 3.64
C LEU A 52 -3.52 2.60 2.12
N ILE A 53 -4.41 1.88 1.44
CA ILE A 53 -4.38 1.76 -0.03
C ILE A 53 -4.69 3.10 -0.67
N GLN A 54 -5.70 3.82 -0.18
CA GLN A 54 -6.07 5.13 -0.70
C GLN A 54 -4.94 6.13 -0.53
N GLU A 55 -4.28 6.18 0.63
CA GLU A 55 -3.14 7.06 0.86
C GLU A 55 -1.95 6.69 -0.04
N TYR A 56 -1.64 5.39 -0.14
CA TYR A 56 -0.59 4.89 -1.01
C TYR A 56 -0.86 5.21 -2.49
N LEU A 57 -2.06 4.94 -2.98
CA LEU A 57 -2.46 5.25 -4.36
C LEU A 57 -2.50 6.75 -4.61
N ALA A 58 -3.00 7.56 -3.67
CA ALA A 58 -3.01 9.01 -3.80
C ALA A 58 -1.58 9.56 -3.92
N SER A 59 -0.63 9.06 -3.11
CA SER A 59 0.77 9.45 -3.18
C SER A 59 1.47 8.92 -4.44
N HIS A 60 1.25 7.66 -4.80
CA HIS A 60 1.94 6.98 -5.90
C HIS A 60 1.37 7.33 -7.29
N ALA A 61 0.07 7.59 -7.41
CA ALA A 61 -0.55 8.07 -8.65
C ALA A 61 -0.10 9.49 -9.00
N VAL A 62 0.26 10.31 -8.00
CA VAL A 62 0.87 11.63 -8.19
C VAL A 62 2.30 11.49 -8.73
N GLN A 63 3.07 10.50 -8.27
CA GLN A 63 4.45 10.28 -8.72
C GLN A 63 4.57 9.78 -10.17
N GLN A 64 3.57 9.06 -10.70
CA GLN A 64 3.58 8.64 -12.11
C GLN A 64 3.40 9.79 -13.12
N LYS A 65 3.04 11.01 -12.67
CA LYS A 65 2.90 12.19 -13.53
C LYS A 65 4.08 13.16 -13.52
N SER A 66 5.16 12.87 -12.79
CA SER A 66 6.28 13.82 -12.60
C SER A 66 7.65 13.35 -13.11
N HIS A 67 7.67 12.42 -14.08
CA HIS A 67 8.89 12.17 -14.88
C HIS A 67 9.02 13.09 -16.12
N LEU A 68 8.02 13.89 -16.50
CA LEU A 68 8.25 14.96 -17.48
C LEU A 68 9.04 16.11 -16.83
N THR A 69 10.35 15.95 -16.77
CA THR A 69 11.29 17.07 -16.71
C THR A 69 11.06 17.95 -17.94
N PRO A 70 10.77 19.25 -17.80
CA PRO A 70 10.93 20.19 -18.90
C PRO A 70 12.43 20.39 -19.14
N ASP A 71 12.93 20.02 -20.32
CA ASP A 71 14.12 20.61 -20.92
C ASP A 71 13.66 21.73 -21.88
#